data_AF-A0A2E8QE24-F1
#
_entry.id   AF-A0A2E8QE24-F1
#
_cell.length_a   1.000
_cell.length_b   1.000
_cell.length_c   1.000
_cell.angle_alpha   90.00
_cell.angle_beta   90.00
_cell.angle_gamma   90.00
#
_symmetry.space_group_name_H-M   'P 1'
#
loop_
_entity.id
_entity.type
_entity.pdbx_description
1 polymer ?
#
loop_
_entity_poly.entity_id
_entity_poly.type
_entity_poly.pdbx_seq_one_letter_code
_entity_poly.pdbx_strand_id
1 'polypeptide(L)'
;MKKVYPLAFFICILFLIFYAIFAYTGIIFRAETLEEPIGSISGWCERVSSGIFREPMNAFSNIAFMVSGLFIFKILNSDKTNNENKFYGLNKISILYGTAVIFLGPGSMLMHGTHTEWGGWADNLSMMMFIIFPWLYNLKEMGRWSENRFIYSYFFIVIAYALARWFFGGRLGIGLDLFGLSIGLWIISEYLFRFWSTKVRWISGFVGFIVAFIFGITPFEIFSNFDNYWWVLLFWIPAIFSSNKSRTTRKYTPWFFLGTLSFLLAYAIWLQGQPYSPSWFTDSWCNPDSFIQPHAFWHYITAFSTWSFFLFLRTEKQI
;
A
#
# COMPACT_ATOMS: atom_id res chain seq x y z
N MET A 1 2.16 21.57 -16.72
CA MET A 1 2.25 20.60 -15.61
C MET A 1 3.28 20.92 -14.53
N LYS A 2 4.18 21.92 -14.65
CA LYS A 2 5.19 22.29 -13.63
C LYS A 2 4.65 22.72 -12.23
N LYS A 3 3.33 22.69 -12.01
CA LYS A 3 2.67 23.08 -10.76
C LYS A 3 2.22 21.88 -9.90
N VAL A 4 2.50 20.63 -10.30
CA VAL A 4 2.06 19.44 -9.53
C VAL A 4 2.69 19.39 -8.14
N TYR A 5 4.01 19.52 -7.99
CA TYR A 5 4.65 19.57 -6.67
C TYR A 5 4.10 20.69 -5.74
N PRO A 6 4.03 21.98 -6.15
CA PRO A 6 3.43 23.02 -5.30
C PRO A 6 1.97 22.75 -4.94
N LEU A 7 1.18 22.22 -5.88
CA LEU A 7 -0.21 21.86 -5.63
C LEU A 7 -0.33 20.71 -4.62
N ALA A 8 0.46 19.65 -4.78
CA ALA A 8 0.48 18.52 -3.86
C ALA A 8 0.90 18.97 -2.46
N PHE A 9 1.92 19.83 -2.35
CA PHE A 9 2.35 20.42 -1.08
C PHE A 9 1.22 21.21 -0.42
N PHE A 10 0.55 22.08 -1.19
CA PHE A 10 -0.60 22.83 -0.71
C PHE A 10 -1.74 21.93 -0.21
N ILE A 11 -2.08 20.87 -0.96
CA ILE A 11 -3.12 19.91 -0.56
C ILE A 11 -2.74 19.17 0.72
N CYS A 12 -1.48 18.76 0.87
CA CYS A 12 -0.96 18.15 2.09
C CYS A 12 -1.15 19.06 3.31
N ILE A 13 -0.77 20.34 3.20
CA ILE A 13 -0.94 21.32 4.29
C ILE A 13 -2.43 21.56 4.57
N LEU A 14 -3.25 21.69 3.53
CA LEU A 14 -4.68 21.89 3.65
C LEU A 14 -5.36 20.74 4.40
N PHE A 15 -4.98 19.49 4.09
CA PHE A 15 -5.44 18.31 4.81
C PHE A 15 -5.10 18.38 6.30
N LEU A 16 -3.85 18.70 6.66
CA LEU A 16 -3.43 18.79 8.07
C LEU A 16 -4.17 19.90 8.82
N ILE A 17 -4.41 21.05 8.18
CA ILE A 17 -5.20 22.15 8.76
C ILE A 17 -6.64 21.70 9.00
N PHE A 18 -7.30 21.11 8.01
CA PHE A 18 -8.67 20.62 8.17
C PHE A 18 -8.78 19.51 9.21
N TYR A 19 -7.82 18.59 9.23
CA TYR A 19 -7.73 17.56 10.26
C TYR A 19 -7.69 18.21 11.65
N ALA A 20 -6.77 19.16 11.88
CA ALA A 20 -6.62 19.82 13.17
C ALA A 20 -7.91 20.58 13.58
N ILE A 21 -8.55 21.29 12.66
CA ILE A 21 -9.81 22.00 12.91
C ILE A 21 -10.93 21.02 13.29
N PHE A 22 -11.11 19.93 12.53
CA PHE A 22 -12.16 18.95 12.80
C PHE A 22 -11.90 18.10 14.05
N ALA A 23 -10.65 17.83 14.36
CA ALA A 23 -10.25 17.19 15.61
C ALA A 23 -10.50 18.11 16.80
N TYR A 24 -10.09 19.37 16.73
CA TYR A 24 -10.30 20.35 17.80
C TYR A 24 -11.79 20.60 18.10
N THR A 25 -12.63 20.63 17.06
CA THR A 25 -14.09 20.78 17.21
C THR A 25 -14.79 19.47 17.61
N GLY A 26 -14.08 18.35 17.69
CA GLY A 26 -14.60 17.03 18.01
C GLY A 26 -15.47 16.39 16.92
N ILE A 27 -15.62 17.02 15.76
CA ILE A 27 -16.46 16.54 14.65
C ILE A 27 -15.95 15.20 14.12
N ILE A 28 -14.62 15.06 14.01
CA ILE A 28 -13.98 13.88 13.43
C ILE A 28 -14.13 12.62 14.31
N PHE A 29 -14.49 12.79 15.59
CA PHE A 29 -14.63 11.70 16.57
C PHE A 29 -16.08 11.24 16.80
N ARG A 30 -17.07 11.82 16.10
CA ARG A 30 -18.51 11.52 16.36
C ARG A 30 -18.92 10.06 16.16
N ALA A 31 -18.10 9.27 15.47
CA ALA A 31 -18.31 7.86 15.19
C ALA A 31 -17.11 7.01 15.67
N GLU A 32 -16.46 7.44 16.75
CA GLU A 32 -15.39 6.70 17.40
C GLU A 32 -15.91 5.37 17.95
N THR A 33 -15.13 4.30 17.77
CA THR A 33 -15.49 2.97 18.25
C THR A 33 -15.32 2.88 19.77
N LEU A 34 -16.07 1.97 20.39
CA LEU A 34 -15.98 1.72 21.84
C LEU A 34 -14.93 0.66 22.18
N GLU A 35 -14.25 0.09 21.19
CA GLU A 35 -13.31 -1.02 21.36
C GLU A 35 -12.02 -0.58 22.07
N GLU A 36 -11.55 0.63 21.79
CA GLU A 36 -10.31 1.19 22.33
C GLU A 36 -10.57 2.58 22.95
N PRO A 37 -11.18 2.63 24.16
CA PRO A 37 -11.54 3.88 24.79
C PRO A 37 -10.31 4.69 25.21
N ILE A 38 -10.47 6.01 25.32
CA ILE A 38 -9.43 6.92 25.82
C ILE A 38 -8.80 6.39 27.13
N GLY A 39 -7.47 6.32 27.16
CA GLY A 39 -6.67 5.80 28.26
C GLY A 39 -6.29 4.32 28.12
N SER A 40 -6.97 3.55 27.26
CA SER A 40 -6.59 2.17 26.95
C SER A 40 -5.30 2.11 26.13
N ILE A 41 -4.73 0.91 26.05
CA ILE A 41 -3.63 0.59 25.16
C ILE A 41 -4.26 0.13 23.84
N SER A 42 -3.94 0.79 22.74
CA SER A 42 -4.41 0.38 21.41
C SER A 42 -3.80 -0.94 20.98
N GLY A 43 -4.35 -1.56 19.93
CA GLY A 43 -3.74 -2.71 19.27
C GLY A 43 -2.28 -2.48 18.88
N TRP A 44 -1.92 -1.23 18.53
CA TRP A 44 -0.57 -0.84 18.14
C TRP A 44 0.30 -0.34 19.29
N CYS A 45 -0.03 -0.76 20.52
CA CYS A 45 0.66 -0.44 21.77
C CYS A 45 0.52 1.02 22.26
N GLU A 46 0.26 2.00 21.39
CA GLU A 46 0.19 3.40 21.81
C GLU A 46 -1.04 3.67 22.69
N ARG A 47 -0.88 4.43 23.77
CA ARG A 47 -1.99 4.80 24.64
C ARG A 47 -2.95 5.74 23.91
N VAL A 48 -4.24 5.39 23.95
CA VAL A 48 -5.30 6.20 23.34
C VAL A 48 -5.45 7.53 24.09
N SER A 49 -5.23 8.63 23.37
CA SER A 49 -5.22 9.99 23.89
C SER A 49 -6.55 10.72 23.64
N SER A 50 -6.93 11.61 24.56
CA SER A 50 -8.06 12.53 24.39
C SER A 50 -7.74 13.74 23.51
N GLY A 51 -6.50 13.85 23.02
CA GLY A 51 -6.04 14.94 22.17
C GLY A 51 -6.61 14.91 20.75
N ILE A 52 -5.97 15.68 19.85
CA ILE A 52 -6.36 15.75 18.43
C ILE A 52 -6.08 14.46 17.64
N PHE A 53 -5.25 13.57 18.20
CA PHE A 53 -4.96 12.25 17.66
C PHE A 53 -5.25 11.22 18.76
N ARG A 54 -5.93 10.12 18.40
CA ARG A 54 -6.14 8.99 19.31
C ARG A 54 -4.84 8.23 19.58
N GLU A 55 -4.04 7.97 18.56
CA GLU A 55 -2.67 7.48 18.71
C GLU A 55 -1.69 8.54 18.21
N PRO A 56 -1.15 9.43 19.08
CA PRO A 56 -0.38 10.59 18.67
C PRO A 56 0.81 10.31 17.74
N MET A 57 1.67 9.36 18.07
CA MET A 57 2.87 9.03 17.33
C MET A 57 2.56 8.21 16.08
N ASN A 58 1.63 7.26 16.16
CA ASN A 58 1.19 6.47 15.02
C ASN A 58 0.46 7.36 13.99
N ALA A 59 -0.41 8.26 14.42
CA ALA A 59 -1.06 9.21 13.52
C ALA A 59 -0.07 10.23 12.94
N PHE A 60 0.84 10.78 13.75
CA PHE A 60 1.80 11.80 13.27
C PHE A 60 2.82 11.23 12.28
N SER A 61 3.34 10.03 12.52
CA SER A 61 4.36 9.39 11.67
C SER A 61 3.89 9.13 10.23
N ASN A 62 2.58 9.13 9.98
CA ASN A 62 2.00 9.06 8.64
C ASN A 62 2.35 10.24 7.72
N ILE A 63 2.83 11.36 8.28
CA ILE A 63 3.45 12.45 7.50
C ILE A 63 4.62 11.93 6.64
N ALA A 64 5.29 10.84 7.04
CA ALA A 64 6.37 10.23 6.26
C ALA A 64 5.95 9.84 4.84
N PHE A 65 4.73 9.31 4.66
CA PHE A 65 4.20 8.98 3.33
C PHE A 65 3.96 10.23 2.48
N MET A 66 3.41 11.28 3.09
CA MET A 66 3.20 12.57 2.42
C MET A 66 4.53 13.16 1.98
N VAL A 67 5.55 13.14 2.84
CA VAL A 67 6.91 13.59 2.53
C VAL A 67 7.53 12.77 1.40
N SER A 68 7.41 11.43 1.44
CA SER A 68 7.89 10.54 0.37
C SER A 68 7.26 10.91 -0.98
N GLY A 69 5.93 11.02 -1.05
CA GLY A 69 5.22 11.40 -2.26
C GLY A 69 5.53 12.82 -2.74
N LEU A 70 5.75 13.77 -1.83
CA LEU A 70 6.21 15.11 -2.17
C LEU A 70 7.63 15.11 -2.75
N PHE A 71 8.54 14.28 -2.23
CA PHE A 71 9.86 14.09 -2.84
C PHE A 71 9.75 13.48 -4.25
N ILE A 72 8.82 12.55 -4.47
CA ILE A 72 8.56 11.97 -5.80
C ILE A 72 8.15 13.08 -6.76
N PHE A 73 7.19 13.91 -6.38
CA PHE A 73 6.77 15.03 -7.22
C PHE A 73 7.85 16.09 -7.41
N LYS A 74 8.69 16.35 -6.40
CA LYS A 74 9.82 17.27 -6.54
C LYS A 74 10.78 16.80 -7.62
N ILE A 75 11.15 15.51 -7.63
CA ILE A 75 11.99 14.93 -8.68
C ILE A 75 11.29 14.99 -10.04
N LEU A 76 10.05 14.48 -10.14
CA LEU A 76 9.30 14.45 -11.41
C LEU A 76 9.05 15.84 -12.00
N ASN A 77 8.88 16.87 -11.17
CA ASN A 77 8.75 18.26 -11.64
C ASN A 77 10.06 18.81 -12.23
N SER A 78 11.21 18.33 -11.76
CA SER A 78 12.54 18.76 -12.19
C SER A 78 13.05 18.00 -13.42
N ASP A 79 12.57 16.78 -13.63
CA ASP A 79 12.92 15.95 -14.77
C ASP A 79 12.40 16.54 -16.09
N LYS A 80 13.17 16.33 -17.16
CA LYS A 80 12.62 16.42 -18.53
C LYS A 80 11.83 15.14 -18.79
N THR A 81 10.61 15.28 -19.32
CA THR A 81 9.78 14.13 -19.69
C THR A 81 10.50 13.23 -20.69
N ASN A 82 10.51 11.94 -20.39
CA ASN A 82 11.08 10.90 -21.25
C ASN A 82 9.96 10.02 -21.80
N ASN A 83 9.97 9.75 -23.10
CA ASN A 83 8.99 8.85 -23.73
C ASN A 83 9.27 7.37 -23.47
N GLU A 84 10.52 7.02 -23.16
CA GLU A 84 10.96 5.63 -22.94
C GLU A 84 10.66 5.14 -21.53
N ASN A 85 10.82 6.00 -20.51
CA ASN A 85 10.59 5.65 -19.11
C ASN A 85 9.57 6.61 -18.49
N LYS A 86 8.42 6.06 -18.08
CA LYS A 86 7.27 6.80 -17.54
C LYS A 86 7.51 7.36 -16.14
N PHE A 87 8.64 7.08 -15.51
CA PHE A 87 9.03 7.61 -14.21
C PHE A 87 10.06 8.75 -14.31
N TYR A 88 10.32 9.28 -15.50
CA TYR A 88 11.01 10.57 -15.70
C TYR A 88 10.03 11.63 -16.22
N GLY A 89 9.82 12.66 -15.41
CA GLY A 89 8.88 13.74 -15.71
C GLY A 89 7.42 13.39 -15.41
N LEU A 90 6.58 14.43 -15.39
CA LEU A 90 5.16 14.30 -15.08
C LEU A 90 4.37 13.74 -16.26
N ASN A 91 3.66 12.64 -16.03
CA ASN A 91 2.65 12.06 -16.91
C ASN A 91 1.56 11.36 -16.06
N LYS A 92 0.53 10.80 -16.69
CA LYS A 92 -0.60 10.19 -15.98
C LYS A 92 -0.17 9.08 -15.00
N ILE A 93 0.82 8.27 -15.38
CA ILE A 93 1.28 7.11 -14.60
C ILE A 93 2.14 7.57 -13.41
N SER A 94 3.12 8.44 -13.63
CA SER A 94 3.96 8.96 -12.54
C SER A 94 3.16 9.84 -11.58
N ILE A 95 2.17 10.60 -12.08
CA ILE A 95 1.23 11.34 -11.24
C ILE A 95 0.40 10.39 -10.37
N LEU A 96 -0.14 9.33 -10.96
CA LEU A 96 -0.92 8.33 -10.21
C LEU A 96 -0.09 7.70 -9.10
N TYR A 97 1.15 7.28 -9.40
CA TYR A 97 2.05 6.68 -8.41
C TYR A 97 2.32 7.63 -7.24
N GLY A 98 2.78 8.85 -7.53
CA GLY A 98 3.09 9.84 -6.49
C GLY A 98 1.86 10.20 -5.65
N THR A 99 0.67 10.26 -6.28
CA THR A 99 -0.60 10.51 -5.58
C THR A 99 -0.96 9.36 -4.65
N ALA A 100 -0.85 8.11 -5.12
CA ALA A 100 -1.10 6.93 -4.28
C ALA A 100 -0.17 6.87 -3.07
N VAL A 101 1.11 7.25 -3.24
CA VAL A 101 2.07 7.35 -2.12
C VAL A 101 1.66 8.43 -1.12
N ILE A 102 1.27 9.63 -1.59
CA ILE A 102 0.77 10.68 -0.67
C ILE A 102 -0.45 10.19 0.09
N PHE A 103 -1.40 9.54 -0.57
CA PHE A 103 -2.68 9.12 0.02
C PHE A 103 -2.55 8.10 1.16
N LEU A 104 -1.47 7.32 1.21
CA LEU A 104 -1.17 6.47 2.37
C LEU A 104 -1.12 7.28 3.68
N GLY A 105 -0.58 8.51 3.64
CA GLY A 105 -0.46 9.38 4.81
C GLY A 105 -1.83 9.78 5.38
N PRO A 106 -2.68 10.51 4.64
CA PRO A 106 -4.02 10.84 5.09
C PRO A 106 -4.87 9.62 5.45
N GLY A 107 -4.82 8.54 4.66
CA GLY A 107 -5.61 7.33 4.92
C GLY A 107 -5.30 6.73 6.29
N SER A 108 -4.04 6.40 6.54
CA SER A 108 -3.62 5.78 7.81
C SER A 108 -3.67 6.77 8.98
N MET A 109 -3.38 8.06 8.77
CA MET A 109 -3.57 9.09 9.81
C MET A 109 -5.02 9.19 10.26
N LEU A 110 -5.99 9.03 9.36
CA LEU A 110 -7.41 9.05 9.74
C LEU A 110 -7.79 7.82 10.57
N MET A 111 -7.19 6.66 10.36
CA MET A 111 -7.43 5.48 11.20
C MET A 111 -6.87 5.71 12.62
N HIS A 112 -5.55 5.86 12.74
CA HIS A 112 -4.87 6.06 14.04
C HIS A 112 -5.31 7.34 14.76
N GLY A 113 -5.64 8.35 13.99
CA GLY A 113 -6.00 9.64 14.53
C GLY A 113 -7.41 9.68 15.11
N THR A 114 -8.35 8.87 14.60
CA THR A 114 -9.78 9.01 14.92
C THR A 114 -10.41 7.81 15.61
N HIS A 115 -9.84 6.61 15.45
CA HIS A 115 -10.45 5.35 15.93
C HIS A 115 -11.90 5.17 15.45
N THR A 116 -12.16 5.50 14.19
CA THR A 116 -13.48 5.37 13.57
C THR A 116 -13.48 4.30 12.47
N GLU A 117 -14.63 3.67 12.24
CA GLU A 117 -14.81 2.70 11.12
C GLU A 117 -14.50 3.33 9.75
N TRP A 118 -14.91 4.58 9.55
CA TRP A 118 -14.64 5.29 8.29
C TRP A 118 -13.16 5.67 8.15
N GLY A 119 -12.45 5.92 9.26
CA GLY A 119 -11.00 6.08 9.30
C GLY A 119 -10.29 4.77 8.91
N GLY A 120 -10.71 3.64 9.48
CA GLY A 120 -10.23 2.31 9.09
C GLY A 120 -10.51 1.98 7.61
N TRP A 121 -11.67 2.38 7.10
CA TRP A 121 -11.98 2.27 5.66
C TRP A 121 -11.02 3.12 4.80
N ALA A 122 -10.73 4.36 5.21
CA ALA A 122 -9.84 5.26 4.48
C ALA A 122 -8.40 4.74 4.43
N ASP A 123 -7.90 4.21 5.54
CA ASP A 123 -6.60 3.53 5.62
C ASP A 123 -6.49 2.37 4.62
N ASN A 124 -7.44 1.44 4.69
CA ASN A 124 -7.45 0.28 3.80
C ASN A 124 -7.60 0.66 2.31
N LEU A 125 -8.39 1.68 2.00
CA LEU A 125 -8.51 2.19 0.65
C LEU A 125 -7.19 2.78 0.16
N SER A 126 -6.47 3.53 1.00
CA SER A 126 -5.17 4.11 0.65
C SER A 126 -4.11 3.04 0.37
N MET A 127 -4.09 1.97 1.18
CA MET A 127 -3.24 0.80 0.96
C MET A 127 -3.57 0.10 -0.37
N MET A 128 -4.86 -0.05 -0.69
CA MET A 128 -5.31 -0.59 -1.99
C MET A 128 -4.82 0.25 -3.16
N MET A 129 -4.98 1.57 -3.07
CA MET A 129 -4.54 2.50 -4.11
C MET A 129 -3.04 2.33 -4.41
N PHE A 130 -2.21 2.07 -3.41
CA PHE A 130 -0.79 1.78 -3.64
C PHE A 130 -0.55 0.38 -4.21
N ILE A 131 -1.03 -0.69 -3.56
CA ILE A 131 -0.63 -2.07 -3.91
C ILE A 131 -1.20 -2.56 -5.24
N ILE A 132 -2.30 -1.98 -5.73
CA ILE A 132 -2.85 -2.28 -7.07
C ILE A 132 -1.91 -1.82 -8.18
N PHE A 133 -1.23 -0.68 -7.97
CA PHE A 133 -0.39 -0.05 -8.98
C PHE A 133 0.69 -0.99 -9.56
N PRO A 134 1.59 -1.60 -8.75
CA PRO A 134 2.75 -2.30 -9.30
C PRO A 134 2.37 -3.52 -10.15
N TRP A 135 1.40 -4.33 -9.71
CA TRP A 135 1.01 -5.51 -10.48
C TRP A 135 0.23 -5.12 -11.74
N LEU A 136 -0.67 -4.13 -11.66
CA LEU A 136 -1.42 -3.66 -12.82
C LEU A 136 -0.52 -2.99 -13.85
N TYR A 137 0.54 -2.29 -13.41
CA TYR A 137 1.54 -1.69 -14.28
C TYR A 137 2.34 -2.77 -15.03
N ASN A 138 2.73 -3.85 -14.35
CA ASN A 138 3.35 -5.02 -14.99
C ASN A 138 2.43 -5.67 -16.04
N LEU A 139 1.12 -5.81 -15.74
CA LEU A 139 0.14 -6.31 -16.71
C LEU A 139 -0.02 -5.37 -17.91
N LYS A 140 0.02 -4.06 -17.71
CA LYS A 140 -0.02 -3.09 -18.80
C LYS A 140 1.14 -3.33 -19.78
N GLU A 141 2.36 -3.44 -19.28
CA GLU A 141 3.56 -3.57 -20.11
C GLU A 141 3.57 -4.89 -20.91
N MET A 142 3.27 -6.01 -20.24
CA MET A 142 3.24 -7.33 -20.85
C MET A 142 1.96 -7.60 -21.67
N GLY A 143 0.85 -6.95 -21.33
CA GLY A 143 -0.44 -7.07 -22.02
C GLY A 143 -0.63 -6.08 -23.17
N ARG A 144 0.32 -5.15 -23.40
CA ARG A 144 0.24 -4.07 -24.40
C ARG A 144 -0.95 -3.13 -24.20
N TRP A 145 -1.29 -2.85 -22.95
CA TRP A 145 -2.43 -1.98 -22.67
C TRP A 145 -2.07 -0.52 -22.93
N SER A 146 -3.03 0.24 -23.44
CA SER A 146 -2.92 1.69 -23.51
C SER A 146 -2.90 2.29 -22.10
N GLU A 147 -2.35 3.50 -21.96
CA GLU A 147 -2.38 4.22 -20.67
C GLU A 147 -3.82 4.42 -20.18
N ASN A 148 -4.77 4.69 -21.08
CA ASN A 148 -6.18 4.86 -20.71
C ASN A 148 -6.78 3.56 -20.15
N ARG A 149 -6.51 2.40 -20.78
CA ARG A 149 -6.98 1.11 -20.26
C ARG A 149 -6.42 0.84 -18.86
N PHE A 150 -5.14 1.10 -18.65
CA PHE A 150 -4.52 0.99 -17.31
C PHE A 150 -5.21 1.89 -16.28
N ILE A 151 -5.42 3.17 -16.59
CA ILE A 151 -6.07 4.12 -15.68
C ILE A 151 -7.51 3.71 -15.37
N TYR A 152 -8.30 3.31 -16.38
CA TYR A 152 -9.68 2.86 -16.15
C TYR A 152 -9.74 1.58 -15.34
N SER A 153 -8.88 0.60 -15.62
CA SER A 153 -8.80 -0.63 -14.82
C SER A 153 -8.39 -0.34 -13.37
N TYR A 154 -7.43 0.56 -13.16
CA TYR A 154 -7.00 0.96 -11.82
C TYR A 154 -8.15 1.57 -11.02
N PHE A 155 -8.81 2.60 -11.55
CA PHE A 155 -9.90 3.27 -10.84
C PHE A 155 -11.14 2.38 -10.71
N PHE A 156 -11.41 1.49 -11.67
CA PHE A 156 -12.47 0.51 -11.54
C PHE A 156 -12.24 -0.40 -10.32
N ILE A 157 -11.02 -0.95 -10.16
CA ILE A 157 -10.71 -1.82 -9.01
C ILE A 157 -10.78 -1.02 -7.71
N VAL A 158 -10.22 0.20 -7.67
CA VAL A 158 -10.25 1.05 -6.47
C VAL A 158 -11.68 1.40 -6.05
N ILE A 159 -12.54 1.82 -6.99
CA ILE A 159 -13.94 2.16 -6.70
C ILE A 159 -14.74 0.92 -6.30
N ALA A 160 -14.56 -0.19 -7.03
CA ALA A 160 -15.23 -1.45 -6.70
C ALA A 160 -14.84 -1.93 -5.29
N TYR A 161 -13.56 -1.87 -4.94
CA TYR A 161 -13.09 -2.17 -3.59
C TYR A 161 -13.67 -1.22 -2.55
N ALA A 162 -13.64 0.09 -2.81
CA ALA A 162 -14.13 1.10 -1.88
C ALA A 162 -15.60 0.87 -1.52
N LEU A 163 -16.43 0.61 -2.53
CA LEU A 163 -17.86 0.30 -2.36
C LEU A 163 -18.05 -1.06 -1.68
N ALA A 164 -17.37 -2.11 -2.16
CA ALA A 164 -17.54 -3.45 -1.60
C ALA A 164 -17.10 -3.51 -0.13
N ARG A 165 -16.00 -2.84 0.23
CA ARG A 165 -15.54 -2.77 1.62
C ARG A 165 -16.50 -1.99 2.50
N TRP A 166 -17.07 -0.89 1.99
CA TRP A 166 -18.03 -0.08 2.73
C TRP A 166 -19.29 -0.86 3.10
N PHE A 167 -19.83 -1.65 2.16
CA PHE A 167 -21.09 -2.39 2.39
C PHE A 167 -20.91 -3.80 2.94
N PHE A 168 -19.77 -4.45 2.68
CA PHE A 168 -19.56 -5.88 3.00
C PHE A 168 -18.32 -6.15 3.86
N GLY A 169 -17.66 -5.12 4.39
CA GLY A 169 -16.52 -5.24 5.30
C GLY A 169 -15.21 -5.69 4.64
N GLY A 170 -14.20 -6.00 5.46
CA GLY A 170 -12.81 -6.21 5.00
C GLY A 170 -12.60 -7.37 4.03
N ARG A 171 -13.43 -8.43 4.11
CA ARG A 171 -13.40 -9.60 3.21
C ARG A 171 -14.42 -9.50 2.06
N LEU A 172 -15.00 -8.31 1.86
CA LEU A 172 -15.87 -7.96 0.75
C LEU A 172 -17.14 -8.84 0.62
N GLY A 173 -17.58 -9.47 1.72
CA GLY A 173 -18.75 -10.37 1.75
C GLY A 173 -18.57 -11.72 1.08
N ILE A 174 -17.43 -11.96 0.42
CA ILE A 174 -17.15 -13.18 -0.36
C ILE A 174 -15.85 -13.89 0.09
N GLY A 175 -15.30 -13.51 1.24
CA GLY A 175 -14.04 -14.09 1.75
C GLY A 175 -12.79 -13.64 0.99
N LEU A 176 -12.87 -12.60 0.15
CA LEU A 176 -11.75 -12.17 -0.70
C LEU A 176 -10.76 -11.29 0.07
N ASP A 177 -9.53 -11.78 0.22
CA ASP A 177 -8.38 -10.96 0.66
C ASP A 177 -7.75 -10.18 -0.48
N LEU A 178 -8.32 -9.04 -0.87
CA LEU A 178 -7.76 -8.30 -2.01
C LEU A 178 -6.36 -7.74 -1.72
N PHE A 179 -6.04 -7.41 -0.47
CA PHE A 179 -4.71 -6.91 -0.10
C PHE A 179 -3.65 -7.99 -0.21
N GLY A 180 -3.84 -9.12 0.47
CA GLY A 180 -2.94 -10.27 0.41
C GLY A 180 -2.79 -10.80 -1.02
N LEU A 181 -3.91 -10.92 -1.76
CA LEU A 181 -3.89 -11.29 -3.17
C LEU A 181 -3.06 -10.30 -4.00
N SER A 182 -3.20 -8.99 -3.79
CA SER A 182 -2.45 -7.99 -4.56
C SER A 182 -0.94 -8.07 -4.35
N ILE A 183 -0.48 -8.42 -3.14
CA ILE A 183 0.95 -8.70 -2.88
C ILE A 183 1.40 -9.90 -3.73
N GLY A 184 0.63 -11.00 -3.71
CA GLY A 184 0.89 -12.17 -4.54
C GLY A 184 0.93 -11.83 -6.04
N LEU A 185 -0.08 -11.13 -6.55
CA LEU A 185 -0.18 -10.69 -7.94
C LEU A 185 1.02 -9.84 -8.35
N TRP A 186 1.51 -8.99 -7.46
CA TRP A 186 2.70 -8.20 -7.74
C TRP A 186 3.94 -9.07 -7.89
N ILE A 187 4.26 -9.94 -6.94
CA ILE A 187 5.45 -10.78 -7.05
C ILE A 187 5.35 -11.73 -8.25
N ILE A 188 4.17 -12.32 -8.52
CA ILE A 188 3.93 -13.15 -9.71
C ILE A 188 4.18 -12.34 -10.99
N SER A 189 3.57 -11.16 -11.10
CA SER A 189 3.71 -10.31 -12.29
C SER A 189 5.13 -9.78 -12.46
N GLU A 190 5.87 -9.51 -11.39
CA GLU A 190 7.27 -9.07 -11.42
C GLU A 190 8.21 -10.20 -11.84
N TYR A 191 8.00 -11.41 -11.29
CA TYR A 191 8.69 -12.61 -11.73
C TYR A 191 8.46 -12.85 -13.22
N LEU A 192 7.20 -12.76 -13.65
CA LEU A 192 6.84 -12.93 -15.05
C LEU A 192 7.44 -11.82 -15.93
N PHE A 193 7.50 -10.57 -15.46
CA PHE A 193 8.12 -9.45 -16.17
C PHE A 193 9.59 -9.75 -16.48
N ARG A 194 10.32 -10.35 -15.54
CA ARG A 194 11.75 -10.67 -15.68
C ARG A 194 12.01 -11.91 -16.53
N PHE A 195 11.23 -12.99 -16.32
CA PHE A 195 11.53 -14.33 -16.84
C PHE A 195 10.54 -14.80 -17.90
N TRP A 196 9.82 -13.86 -18.53
CA TRP A 196 8.74 -14.19 -19.47
C TRP A 196 9.13 -15.22 -20.53
N SER A 197 8.33 -16.28 -20.64
CA SER A 197 8.26 -17.21 -21.76
C SER A 197 6.87 -17.82 -21.80
N THR A 198 6.47 -18.44 -22.91
CA THR A 198 5.14 -19.10 -23.02
C THR A 198 4.91 -20.14 -21.92
N LYS A 199 5.94 -20.87 -21.51
CA LYS A 199 5.88 -21.83 -20.39
C LYS A 199 5.82 -21.10 -19.05
N VAL A 200 6.74 -20.16 -18.81
CA VAL A 200 6.83 -19.40 -17.54
C VAL A 200 5.53 -18.66 -17.23
N ARG A 201 4.85 -18.15 -18.27
CA ARG A 201 3.53 -17.50 -18.16
C ARG A 201 2.55 -18.34 -17.35
N TRP A 202 2.37 -19.61 -17.68
CA TRP A 202 1.37 -20.46 -17.03
C TRP A 202 1.83 -21.05 -15.69
N ILE A 203 3.13 -21.27 -15.50
CA ILE A 203 3.65 -21.74 -14.20
C ILE A 203 3.82 -20.60 -13.18
N SER A 204 3.80 -19.34 -13.61
CA SER A 204 4.04 -18.18 -12.74
C SER A 204 3.05 -18.09 -11.57
N GLY A 205 1.81 -18.56 -11.74
CA GLY A 205 0.81 -18.59 -10.66
C GLY A 205 1.28 -19.36 -9.42
N PHE A 206 2.16 -20.37 -9.58
CA PHE A 206 2.73 -21.10 -8.45
C PHE A 206 3.62 -20.24 -7.53
N VAL A 207 4.18 -19.13 -8.05
CA VAL A 207 4.92 -18.16 -7.23
C VAL A 207 4.01 -17.58 -6.14
N GLY A 208 2.71 -17.46 -6.39
CA GLY A 208 1.74 -17.01 -5.39
C GLY A 208 1.69 -17.88 -4.14
N PHE A 209 1.91 -19.20 -4.27
CA PHE A 209 1.96 -20.10 -3.11
C PHE A 209 3.24 -19.92 -2.28
N ILE A 210 4.36 -19.55 -2.92
CA ILE A 210 5.60 -19.17 -2.21
C ILE A 210 5.35 -17.89 -1.40
N VAL A 211 4.68 -16.91 -2.00
CA VAL A 211 4.29 -15.68 -1.28
C VAL A 211 3.35 -16.03 -0.13
N ALA A 212 2.28 -16.79 -0.37
CA ALA A 212 1.36 -17.21 0.69
C ALA A 212 2.09 -17.87 1.86
N PHE A 213 3.05 -18.74 1.57
CA PHE A 213 3.88 -19.39 2.59
C PHE A 213 4.74 -18.40 3.40
N ILE A 214 5.34 -17.38 2.77
CA ILE A 214 6.07 -16.31 3.46
C ILE A 214 5.14 -15.55 4.44
N PHE A 215 3.86 -15.43 4.07
CA PHE A 215 2.83 -14.80 4.90
C PHE A 215 2.15 -15.76 5.88
N GLY A 216 2.68 -16.98 6.04
CA GLY A 216 2.21 -17.97 7.02
C GLY A 216 1.08 -18.87 6.54
N ILE A 217 0.63 -18.76 5.29
CA ILE A 217 -0.46 -19.55 4.72
C ILE A 217 0.12 -20.74 3.95
N THR A 218 -0.05 -21.95 4.47
CA THR A 218 0.50 -23.16 3.86
C THR A 218 -0.39 -23.71 2.74
N PRO A 219 0.16 -24.45 1.74
CA PRO A 219 -0.68 -25.15 0.76
C PRO A 219 -1.68 -26.09 1.40
N PHE A 220 -1.29 -26.81 2.46
CA PHE A 220 -2.18 -27.71 3.19
C PHE A 220 -3.38 -26.96 3.79
N GLU A 221 -3.16 -25.80 4.39
CA GLU A 221 -4.22 -24.96 4.94
C GLU A 221 -5.17 -24.45 3.85
N ILE A 222 -4.63 -24.00 2.71
CA ILE A 222 -5.40 -23.54 1.55
C ILE A 222 -6.33 -24.64 1.05
N PHE A 223 -5.81 -25.85 0.82
CA PHE A 223 -6.60 -26.94 0.26
C PHE A 223 -7.57 -27.55 1.27
N SER A 224 -7.25 -27.51 2.56
CA SER A 224 -8.16 -27.96 3.62
C SER A 224 -9.30 -26.97 3.89
N ASN A 225 -9.10 -25.68 3.59
CA ASN A 225 -10.06 -24.60 3.83
C ASN A 225 -10.33 -23.79 2.56
N PHE A 226 -10.57 -24.48 1.44
CA PHE A 226 -10.64 -23.84 0.13
C PHE A 226 -11.69 -22.73 0.05
N ASP A 227 -12.81 -22.83 0.77
CA ASP A 227 -13.84 -21.80 0.81
C ASP A 227 -13.32 -20.45 1.35
N ASN A 228 -12.31 -20.45 2.22
CA ASN A 228 -11.66 -19.24 2.74
C ASN A 228 -10.53 -18.72 1.83
N TYR A 229 -10.00 -19.59 0.97
CA TYR A 229 -8.82 -19.35 0.16
C TYR A 229 -9.06 -19.49 -1.35
N TRP A 230 -10.31 -19.52 -1.81
CA TRP A 230 -10.66 -19.73 -3.22
C TRP A 230 -9.98 -18.73 -4.16
N TRP A 231 -9.67 -17.53 -3.65
CA TRP A 231 -8.99 -16.46 -4.36
C TRP A 231 -7.56 -16.82 -4.80
N VAL A 232 -6.96 -17.92 -4.32
CA VAL A 232 -5.68 -18.43 -4.84
C VAL A 232 -5.77 -18.80 -6.33
N LEU A 233 -6.97 -19.09 -6.84
CA LEU A 233 -7.21 -19.26 -8.28
C LEU A 233 -6.86 -17.99 -9.07
N LEU A 234 -6.97 -16.82 -8.45
CA LEU A 234 -6.67 -15.53 -9.06
C LEU A 234 -5.16 -15.29 -9.21
N PHE A 235 -4.29 -16.15 -8.66
CA PHE A 235 -2.84 -16.13 -8.93
C PHE A 235 -2.51 -16.26 -10.42
N TRP A 236 -3.42 -16.76 -11.25
CA TRP A 236 -3.25 -16.84 -12.70
C TRP A 236 -3.70 -15.59 -13.47
N ILE A 237 -4.21 -14.54 -12.81
CA ILE A 237 -4.51 -13.26 -13.47
C ILE A 237 -3.32 -12.73 -14.29
N PRO A 238 -2.07 -12.70 -13.76
CA PRO A 238 -0.93 -12.22 -14.54
C PRO A 238 -0.65 -13.09 -15.75
N ALA A 239 -0.81 -14.41 -15.64
CA ALA A 239 -0.71 -15.32 -16.77
C ALA A 239 -1.75 -14.98 -17.84
N ILE A 240 -3.01 -14.76 -17.48
CA ILE A 240 -4.09 -14.46 -18.44
C ILE A 240 -3.78 -13.19 -19.23
N PHE A 241 -3.36 -12.11 -18.57
CA PHE A 241 -3.21 -10.80 -19.20
C PHE A 241 -1.83 -10.51 -19.81
N SER A 242 -0.78 -11.25 -19.44
CA SER A 242 0.60 -11.02 -19.89
C SER A 242 0.94 -11.83 -21.14
N SER A 243 0.25 -11.55 -22.24
CA SER A 243 0.39 -12.29 -23.51
C SER A 243 1.71 -12.05 -24.24
N ASN A 244 2.47 -11.03 -23.86
CA ASN A 244 3.74 -10.68 -24.50
C ASN A 244 4.85 -10.50 -23.45
N LYS A 245 6.11 -10.71 -23.87
CA LYS A 245 7.28 -10.27 -23.12
C LYS A 245 7.27 -8.74 -22.95
N SER A 246 7.74 -8.25 -21.81
CA SER A 246 7.95 -6.82 -21.60
C SER A 246 8.83 -6.20 -22.70
N ARG A 247 8.54 -4.95 -23.07
CA ARG A 247 9.39 -4.14 -23.97
C ARG A 247 10.52 -3.43 -23.23
N THR A 248 10.54 -3.53 -21.91
CA THR A 248 11.50 -2.87 -21.04
C THR A 248 12.16 -3.85 -20.10
N THR A 249 13.36 -3.52 -19.65
CA THR A 249 14.07 -4.21 -18.57
C THR A 249 14.32 -3.26 -17.41
N ARG A 250 14.47 -3.83 -16.21
CA ARG A 250 14.74 -3.10 -14.96
C ARG A 250 16.05 -3.56 -14.34
N LYS A 251 16.72 -2.67 -13.61
CA LYS A 251 17.85 -2.99 -12.74
C LYS A 251 17.35 -3.14 -11.30
N TYR A 252 17.35 -4.37 -10.80
CA TYR A 252 16.81 -4.70 -9.47
C TYR A 252 17.66 -4.12 -8.33
N THR A 253 18.99 -4.19 -8.44
CA THR A 253 19.90 -3.71 -7.39
C THR A 253 20.16 -2.19 -7.51
N PRO A 254 20.09 -1.43 -6.40
CA PRO A 254 19.71 -1.86 -5.04
C PRO A 254 18.19 -1.74 -4.77
N TRP A 255 17.48 -0.94 -5.55
CA TRP A 255 16.20 -0.35 -5.16
C TRP A 255 15.05 -1.34 -5.00
N PHE A 256 14.98 -2.39 -5.82
CA PHE A 256 13.97 -3.43 -5.64
C PHE A 256 14.16 -4.16 -4.31
N PHE A 257 15.39 -4.57 -4.02
CA PHE A 257 15.68 -5.32 -2.80
C PHE A 257 15.55 -4.45 -1.55
N LEU A 258 16.00 -3.19 -1.60
CA LEU A 258 15.78 -2.25 -0.49
C LEU A 258 14.29 -2.03 -0.23
N GLY A 259 13.48 -1.85 -1.28
CA GLY A 259 12.03 -1.71 -1.16
C GLY A 259 11.38 -2.95 -0.54
N THR A 260 11.68 -4.13 -1.08
CA THR A 260 11.10 -5.40 -0.63
C THR A 260 11.53 -5.77 0.80
N LEU A 261 12.81 -5.62 1.15
CA LEU A 261 13.29 -5.88 2.51
C LEU A 261 12.68 -4.90 3.52
N SER A 262 12.55 -3.63 3.14
CA SER A 262 11.85 -2.63 3.96
C SER A 262 10.39 -3.02 4.17
N PHE A 263 9.69 -3.45 3.13
CA PHE A 263 8.29 -3.90 3.22
C PHE A 263 8.14 -5.14 4.10
N LEU A 264 9.03 -6.13 3.98
CA LEU A 264 9.00 -7.34 4.81
C LEU A 264 9.32 -7.04 6.28
N LEU A 265 10.28 -6.15 6.54
CA LEU A 265 10.59 -5.69 7.90
C LEU A 265 9.39 -4.95 8.50
N ALA A 266 8.77 -4.07 7.72
CA ALA A 266 7.53 -3.41 8.09
C ALA A 266 6.44 -4.45 8.41
N TYR A 267 6.17 -5.41 7.53
CA TYR A 267 5.18 -6.45 7.78
C TYR A 267 5.46 -7.24 9.07
N ALA A 268 6.73 -7.54 9.36
CA ALA A 268 7.12 -8.21 10.61
C ALA A 268 6.80 -7.37 11.86
N ILE A 269 6.99 -6.05 11.81
CA ILE A 269 6.59 -5.12 12.89
C ILE A 269 5.07 -5.07 13.01
N TRP A 270 4.35 -5.00 11.88
CA TRP A 270 2.90 -4.95 11.84
C TRP A 270 2.25 -6.21 12.46
N LEU A 271 2.83 -7.39 12.23
CA LEU A 271 2.37 -8.64 12.85
C LEU A 271 2.48 -8.65 14.37
N GLN A 272 3.35 -7.82 14.95
CA GLN A 272 3.59 -7.80 16.39
C GLN A 272 2.54 -6.98 17.14
N GLY A 273 1.94 -5.97 16.51
CA GLY A 273 0.97 -5.04 17.12
C GLY A 273 -0.50 -5.37 16.85
N GLN A 274 -0.90 -6.65 16.93
CA GLN A 274 -2.31 -7.03 16.75
C GLN A 274 -3.00 -7.17 18.12
N PRO A 275 -4.17 -6.54 18.35
CA PRO A 275 -4.86 -6.52 19.65
C PRO A 275 -5.25 -7.91 20.18
N TYR A 276 -5.23 -8.93 19.32
CA TYR A 276 -5.62 -10.31 19.65
C TYR A 276 -4.49 -11.33 19.44
N SER A 277 -3.25 -10.88 19.24
CA SER A 277 -2.08 -11.77 19.08
C SER A 277 -0.86 -11.15 19.76
N PRO A 278 -0.85 -11.07 21.10
CA PRO A 278 0.31 -10.60 21.84
C PRO A 278 1.54 -11.40 21.40
N SER A 279 2.53 -10.66 20.92
CA SER A 279 3.84 -11.18 20.56
C SER A 279 4.81 -10.94 21.71
N TRP A 280 5.88 -11.74 21.80
CA TRP A 280 6.99 -11.49 22.74
C TRP A 280 7.50 -10.04 22.66
N PHE A 281 7.40 -9.44 21.47
CA PHE A 281 7.81 -8.07 21.23
C PHE A 281 6.84 -7.08 21.87
N THR A 282 5.52 -7.21 21.67
CA THR A 282 4.56 -6.36 22.40
C THR A 282 4.65 -6.58 23.91
N ASP A 283 4.85 -7.81 24.39
CA ASP A 283 4.88 -8.06 25.83
C ASP A 283 6.14 -7.48 26.50
N SER A 284 7.27 -7.41 25.78
CA SER A 284 8.56 -6.98 26.36
C SER A 284 8.99 -5.56 25.94
N TRP A 285 8.47 -5.04 24.82
CA TRP A 285 8.88 -3.77 24.23
C TRP A 285 7.73 -2.77 24.09
N CYS A 286 6.49 -3.15 24.42
CA CYS A 286 5.40 -2.18 24.45
C CYS A 286 5.59 -1.20 25.60
N ASN A 287 5.90 0.04 25.27
CA ASN A 287 5.80 1.18 26.17
C ASN A 287 4.74 2.14 25.64
N PRO A 288 3.49 2.08 26.15
CA PRO A 288 2.36 2.83 25.59
C PRO A 288 2.52 4.35 25.59
N ASP A 289 3.32 4.87 26.52
CA ASP A 289 3.53 6.30 26.72
C ASP A 289 4.84 6.81 26.08
N SER A 290 5.54 5.95 25.34
CA SER A 290 6.77 6.30 24.63
C SER A 290 6.51 7.16 23.40
N PHE A 291 7.38 8.14 23.14
CA PHE A 291 7.42 8.85 21.86
C PHE A 291 7.94 7.99 20.71
N ILE A 292 8.61 6.87 21.03
CA ILE A 292 9.11 5.91 20.05
C ILE A 292 8.15 4.72 20.06
N GLN A 293 7.23 4.72 19.10
CA GLN A 293 6.29 3.63 18.87
C GLN A 293 6.82 2.71 17.75
N PRO A 294 6.83 1.38 17.94
CA PRO A 294 7.22 0.45 16.89
C PRO A 294 6.37 0.60 15.62
N HIS A 295 5.06 0.85 15.77
CA HIS A 295 4.18 1.06 14.64
C HIS A 295 4.44 2.41 13.93
N ALA A 296 4.86 3.45 14.64
CA ALA A 296 5.38 4.65 14.00
C ALA A 296 6.64 4.36 13.15
N PHE A 297 7.52 3.45 13.61
CA PHE A 297 8.67 3.00 12.82
C PHE A 297 8.27 2.23 11.56
N TRP A 298 7.19 1.43 11.64
CA TRP A 298 6.56 0.79 10.48
C TRP A 298 6.18 1.81 9.39
N HIS A 299 5.57 2.94 9.75
CA HIS A 299 5.23 4.01 8.79
C HIS A 299 6.46 4.54 8.05
N TYR A 300 7.55 4.85 8.78
CA TYR A 300 8.77 5.37 8.17
C TYR A 300 9.43 4.39 7.19
N ILE A 301 9.52 3.11 7.58
CA ILE A 301 10.11 2.07 6.71
C ILE A 301 9.23 1.85 5.47
N THR A 302 7.91 1.85 5.62
CA THR A 302 6.98 1.68 4.51
C THR A 302 7.04 2.88 3.56
N ALA A 303 7.14 4.11 4.08
CA ALA A 303 7.36 5.31 3.28
C ALA A 303 8.67 5.21 2.47
N PHE A 304 9.76 4.75 3.09
CA PHE A 304 11.02 4.50 2.40
C PHE A 304 10.92 3.37 1.34
N SER A 305 10.11 2.34 1.61
CA SER A 305 9.82 1.27 0.66
C SER A 305 9.15 1.82 -0.60
N THR A 306 8.13 2.67 -0.46
CA THR A 306 7.48 3.34 -1.61
C THR A 306 8.47 4.17 -2.43
N TRP A 307 9.35 4.92 -1.76
CA TRP A 307 10.40 5.68 -2.43
C TRP A 307 11.38 4.79 -3.20
N SER A 308 11.76 3.66 -2.60
CA SER A 308 12.66 2.68 -3.23
C SER A 308 12.03 2.09 -4.49
N PHE A 309 10.73 1.77 -4.48
CA PHE A 309 10.04 1.28 -5.68
C PHE A 309 9.92 2.34 -6.78
N PHE A 310 9.75 3.62 -6.42
CA PHE A 310 9.86 4.71 -7.40
C PHE A 310 11.23 4.72 -8.09
N LEU A 311 12.32 4.64 -7.32
CA LEU A 311 13.68 4.60 -7.87
C LEU A 311 13.95 3.33 -8.69
N PHE A 312 13.37 2.19 -8.29
CA PHE A 312 13.41 0.96 -9.08
C PHE A 312 12.76 1.13 -10.46
N LEU A 313 11.56 1.72 -10.53
CA LEU A 313 10.85 1.94 -11.78
C LEU A 313 11.58 2.95 -12.70
N ARG A 314 12.32 3.90 -12.12
CA ARG A 314 13.25 4.77 -12.88
C ARG A 314 14.44 4.04 -13.51
N THR A 315 14.68 2.78 -13.17
CA THR A 315 15.72 1.97 -13.84
C THR A 315 15.23 1.33 -15.15
N GLU A 316 13.94 1.46 -15.48
CA GLU A 316 13.39 0.93 -16.73
C GLU A 316 14.10 1.49 -17.97
N LYS A 317 14.44 0.58 -18.89
CA LYS A 317 15.01 0.89 -20.21
C LYS A 317 14.37 0.02 -21.28
N GLN A 318 14.18 0.55 -22.48
CA GLN A 318 13.70 -0.23 -23.62
C GLN A 318 14.71 -1.33 -24.01
N ILE A 319 14.19 -2.45 -24.49
CA ILE A 319 14.96 -3.62 -24.99
C ILE A 319 15.27 -3.42 -26.46
#